data_AF-A0A2J7QDL9-F1
#
_entry.id   AF-A0A2J7QDL9-F1
#
_cell.length_a   1.000
_cell.length_b   1.000
_cell.length_c   1.000
_cell.angle_alpha   90.00
_cell.angle_beta   90.00
_cell.angle_gamma   90.00
#
_symmetry.space_group_name_H-M   'P 1'
#
loop_
_entity.id
_entity.type
_entity.pdbx_description
1 polymer ?
#
loop_
_entity_poly.entity_id
_entity_poly.type
_entity_poly.pdbx_seq_one_letter_code
_entity_poly.pdbx_strand_id
1 'polypeptide(L)' 'MRTIFDTLNDAYKNYYNPSEHLAVDEIIVKFKGRVVFGQYIPKEPESCRIKIFRICDTAGYTYSLKVYVGKD' A
#
# COMPACT_ATOMS: atom_id res chain seq x y z
N MET A 1 -7.19 11.52 2.15
CA MET A 1 -6.65 10.15 1.94
C MET A 1 -5.19 10.03 2.36
N ARG A 2 -4.31 10.97 1.96
CA ARG A 2 -2.92 11.03 2.45
C ARG A 2 -2.83 10.99 3.99
N THR A 3 -3.62 11.82 4.68
CA THR A 3 -3.69 11.86 6.15
C THR A 3 -3.91 10.50 6.83
N ILE A 4 -4.76 9.63 6.27
CA ILE A 4 -5.01 8.30 6.86
C ILE A 4 -3.76 7.42 6.77
N PHE A 5 -3.12 7.41 5.59
CA PHE A 5 -1.91 6.62 5.39
C PHE A 5 -0.71 7.19 6.15
N ASP A 6 -0.63 8.51 6.30
CA ASP A 6 0.38 9.17 7.12
C ASP A 6 0.21 8.79 8.60
N THR A 7 -1.02 8.86 9.14
CA THR A 7 -1.30 8.41 10.52
C THR A 7 -0.98 6.93 10.74
N LEU A 8 -1.27 6.06 9.76
CA LEU A 8 -0.91 4.65 9.83
C LEU A 8 0.61 4.46 9.82
N ASN A 9 1.33 5.16 8.95
CA ASN A 9 2.78 5.12 8.89
C ASN A 9 3.42 5.60 10.20
N ASP A 10 2.88 6.65 10.81
CA ASP A 10 3.34 7.14 12.11
C ASP A 10 3.10 6.09 13.20
N ALA A 11 1.93 5.46 13.23
CA ALA A 11 1.64 4.37 14.16
C ALA A 11 2.62 3.19 13.96
N TYR A 12 2.85 2.75 12.72
CA TYR A 12 3.76 1.64 12.47
C TYR A 12 5.17 1.88 12.98
N LYS A 13 5.68 3.10 12.79
CA LYS A 13 7.01 3.51 13.27
C LYS A 13 7.08 3.66 14.78
N ASN A 14 5.98 4.08 15.42
CA ASN A 14 5.94 4.31 16.86
C ASN A 14 5.86 3.01 17.68
N TYR A 15 5.20 1.98 17.14
CA TYR A 15 4.92 0.74 17.90
C TYR A 15 5.86 -0.42 17.57
N TYR A 16 6.70 -0.32 16.54
CA TYR A 16 7.58 -1.40 16.14
C TYR A 16 8.92 -0.89 15.60
N ASN A 17 10.00 -1.47 16.12
CA ASN A 17 11.33 -1.27 15.59
C ASN A 17 11.68 -2.42 14.62
N PRO A 18 11.89 -2.15 13.32
CA PRO A 18 12.17 -3.18 12.34
C PRO A 18 13.52 -3.88 12.56
N SER A 19 13.63 -5.12 12.07
CA SER A 19 14.91 -5.81 12.00
C SER A 19 15.78 -5.26 10.86
N GLU A 20 17.02 -5.74 10.77
CA GLU A 20 17.93 -5.44 9.67
C GLU A 20 17.40 -5.91 8.30
N HIS A 21 16.52 -6.92 8.29
CA HIS A 21 16.03 -7.56 7.08
C HIS A 21 14.63 -7.05 6.71
N LEU A 22 14.59 -6.08 5.81
CA LEU A 22 13.38 -5.50 5.26
C LEU A 22 13.19 -5.88 3.79
N ALA A 23 11.93 -6.14 3.42
CA ALA A 23 11.51 -6.43 2.05
C ALA A 23 10.52 -5.37 1.56
N VAL A 24 10.58 -5.05 0.26
CA VAL A 24 9.60 -4.20 -0.41
C VAL A 24 8.61 -5.08 -1.15
N ASP A 25 7.33 -4.95 -0.82
CA ASP A 25 6.24 -5.73 -1.41
C ASP A 25 5.23 -4.85 -2.14
N GLU A 26 4.53 -5.45 -3.10
CA GLU A 26 3.36 -4.89 -3.74
C GLU A 26 2.07 -5.57 -3.24
N ILE A 27 1.16 -4.78 -2.68
CA ILE A 27 -0.23 -5.18 -2.39
C ILE A 27 -1.13 -4.67 -3.50
N ILE A 28 -1.99 -5.56 -4.00
CA ILE A 28 -3.02 -5.23 -4.98
C ILE A 28 -4.39 -5.45 -4.33
N VAL A 29 -5.10 -4.35 -4.05
CA VAL A 29 -6.45 -4.39 -3.48
C VAL A 29 -7.47 -4.27 -4.60
N LYS A 30 -8.37 -5.26 -4.73
CA LYS A 30 -9.51 -5.17 -5.64
C LYS A 30 -10.51 -4.16 -5.10
N PHE A 31 -10.88 -3.17 -5.91
CA PHE A 31 -11.82 -2.12 -5.54
C PHE A 31 -12.93 -2.00 -6.60
N LYS A 32 -14.18 -2.12 -6.16
CA LYS A 32 -15.35 -1.90 -7.00
C LYS A 32 -15.88 -0.50 -6.74
N GLY A 33 -15.65 0.41 -7.67
CA GLY A 33 -16.05 1.81 -7.56
C GLY A 33 -15.13 2.74 -8.34
N ARG A 34 -15.49 4.03 -8.39
CA ARG A 34 -14.66 5.06 -9.03
C ARG A 34 -13.59 5.54 -8.05
N VAL A 35 -12.32 5.37 -8.43
CA VAL A 35 -11.18 5.89 -7.68
C VAL A 35 -10.14 6.42 -8.67
N VAL A 36 -9.66 7.65 -8.45
CA VAL A 36 -8.81 8.37 -9.42
C VAL A 36 -7.44 7.73 -9.64
N PHE A 37 -6.94 6.97 -8.66
CA PHE A 37 -5.66 6.27 -8.72
C PHE A 37 -5.81 4.75 -8.96
N GLY A 38 -7.02 4.30 -9.29
CA GLY A 38 -7.28 2.90 -9.62
C GLY A 38 -6.54 2.50 -10.89
N GLN A 39 -5.89 1.34 -10.86
CA GLN A 39 -5.30 0.72 -12.03
C GLN A 39 -6.33 -0.20 -12.68
N TYR A 40 -6.56 0.00 -13.97
CA TYR A 40 -7.42 -0.85 -14.77
C TYR A 40 -6.68 -2.10 -15.22
N ILE A 41 -7.35 -3.26 -15.17
CA ILE A 41 -6.80 -4.51 -15.69
C ILE A 41 -7.69 -5.04 -16.82
N PRO A 42 -7.16 -5.16 -18.05
CA PRO A 42 -7.96 -5.54 -19.22
C PRO A 42 -8.78 -6.82 -19.09
N LYS A 43 -8.32 -7.77 -18.26
CA LYS A 43 -8.99 -9.05 -18.04
C LYS A 43 -10.15 -9.00 -17.03
N GLU A 44 -10.28 -7.92 -16.25
CA GLU A 44 -11.33 -7.76 -15.23
C GLU A 44 -11.92 -6.33 -15.29
N PRO A 45 -12.70 -6.00 -16.34
CA PRO A 45 -13.08 -4.62 -16.67
C PRO A 45 -13.93 -3.91 -15.62
N GLU A 46 -14.70 -4.66 -14.82
CA GLU A 46 -15.58 -4.10 -13.78
C GLU A 46 -14.85 -3.74 -12.48
N SER A 47 -13.54 -4.02 -12.38
CA SER A 47 -12.78 -3.81 -11.16
C SER A 47 -11.56 -2.93 -11.39
N CYS A 48 -11.46 -1.86 -10.61
CA CYS A 48 -10.22 -1.12 -10.45
C CYS A 48 -9.36 -1.86 -9.41
N ARG A 49 -8.05 -1.78 -9.53
CA ARG A 49 -7.13 -2.26 -8.49
C ARG A 49 -6.35 -1.11 -7.90
N ILE A 50 -6.32 -1.01 -6.58
CA ILE A 50 -5.47 -0.06 -5.88
C ILE A 50 -4.15 -0.77 -5.63
N LYS A 51 -3.07 -0.21 -6.19
CA LYS A 51 -1.72 -0.71 -5.98
C LYS A 51 -1.10 0.03 -4.78
N ILE A 52 -0.58 -0.71 -3.83
CA ILE A 52 0.06 -0.18 -2.61
C ILE A 52 1.42 -0.82 -2.50
N PHE A 53 2.46 -0.01 -2.33
CA PHE A 53 3.79 -0.48 -1.97
C PHE A 53 3.92 -0.47 -0.46
N ARG A 54 4.54 -1.49 0.12
CA ARG A 54 4.83 -1.53 1.55
C ARG A 54 6.24 -2.04 1.81
N ILE A 55 6.77 -1.67 2.96
CA ILE A 55 7.98 -2.22 3.54
C ILE A 55 7.56 -3.19 4.63
N CYS A 56 8.00 -4.44 4.51
CA CYS A 56 7.72 -5.52 5.45
C CYS A 56 9.00 -5.95 6.16
N ASP A 57 8.88 -6.22 7.45
CA ASP A 57 9.87 -6.96 8.20
C ASP A 57 9.72 -8.47 7.96
N THR A 58 10.77 -9.23 8.26
CA THR A 58 10.77 -10.70 8.19
C THR A 58 9.69 -11.34 9.08
N ALA A 59 9.31 -10.68 10.18
CA ALA A 59 8.18 -11.11 11.03
C ALA A 59 6.79 -10.87 10.39
N GLY A 60 6.73 -10.29 9.18
CA GLY A 60 5.49 -9.95 8.49
C GLY A 60 4.90 -8.59 8.90
N TYR A 61 5.61 -7.82 9.74
CA TYR A 61 5.16 -6.50 10.18
C TYR A 61 5.32 -5.47 9.06
N THR A 62 4.34 -4.58 8.87
CA THR A 62 4.44 -3.49 7.89
C THR A 62 5.01 -2.24 8.54
N TYR A 63 6.20 -1.81 8.12
CA TYR A 63 6.87 -0.63 8.65
C TYR A 63 6.40 0.67 8.00
N SER A 64 6.12 0.64 6.69
CA SER A 64 5.62 1.80 5.95
C SER A 64 4.82 1.33 4.75
N LEU A 65 3.83 2.13 4.34
CA LEU A 65 3.05 1.94 3.13
C LEU A 65 2.95 3.21 2.30
N LYS A 66 2.75 3.05 1.00
CA LYS A 66 2.52 4.13 0.04
C LYS A 66 1.58 3.66 -1.05
N VAL A 67 0.47 4.38 -1.25
CA VAL A 67 -0.44 4.12 -2.37
C VAL A 67 0.19 4.61 -3.67
N TYR A 68 0.17 3.76 -4.69
CA TYR A 68 0.54 4.16 -6.03
C TYR A 68 -0.58 4.96 -6.66
N VAL A 69 -0.28 6.23 -6.98
CA VAL A 69 -1.25 7.17 -7.57
C VAL A 69 -1.09 7.36 -9.07
N GLY A 70 -0.17 6.61 -9.70
CA GLY A 70 0.23 6.81 -11.10
C GLY A 70 1.63 7.37 -11.20
N LYS A 71 1.92 8.08 -12.30
CA LYS A 71 3.12 8.91 -12.42
C LYS A 71 2.88 10.23 -11.69
N ASP A 72 3.82 10.63 -10.84
CA ASP A 72 3.87 11.97 -10.24
C ASP A 72 3.84 13.07 -11.31
#